data_AF-A0A4R4RCP7-F1
#
_entry.id   AF-A0A4R4RCP7-F1
#
_cell.length_a   1.000
_cell.length_b   1.000
_cell.length_c   1.000
_cell.angle_alpha   90.00
_cell.angle_beta   90.00
_cell.angle_gamma   90.00
#
_symmetry.space_group_name_H-M   'P 1'
#
loop_
_entity.id
_entity.type
_entity.pdbx_description
1 polymer ?
#
loop_
_entity_poly.entity_id
_entity_poly.type
_entity_poly.pdbx_seq_one_letter_code
_entity_poly.pdbx_strand_id
1 'polypeptide(L)'
;MTITHLTHPEAPAPADPGPRRRSEFDDEMARLIRERVQADLAKRHARRLRNRQARDDLARRRRHAKAALHGEELAARAQQACRCAQPRPPALLTRDPGGGSGVLTICPACGRGT
;
A
#
# COMPACT_ATOMS: atom_id res chain seq x y z
N MET A 1 7.84 -4.37 -93.69
CA MET A 1 8.84 -4.08 -92.64
C MET A 1 8.29 -4.63 -91.33
N THR A 2 8.81 -5.77 -90.87
CA THR A 2 8.34 -6.49 -89.69
C THR A 2 9.15 -6.05 -88.46
N ILE A 3 8.48 -5.47 -87.47
CA ILE A 3 9.08 -5.08 -86.20
C ILE A 3 9.10 -6.31 -85.29
N THR A 4 10.28 -6.85 -85.03
CA THR A 4 10.49 -7.92 -84.05
C THR A 4 10.41 -7.31 -82.65
N HIS A 5 9.34 -7.62 -81.91
CA HIS A 5 9.27 -7.29 -80.49
C HIS A 5 10.27 -8.17 -79.72
N LEU A 6 11.34 -7.55 -79.22
CA LEU A 6 12.23 -8.16 -78.23
C LEU A 6 11.47 -8.23 -76.89
N THR A 7 11.08 -9.43 -76.48
CA THR A 7 10.63 -9.70 -75.12
C THR A 7 11.85 -9.77 -74.20
N HIS A 8 11.95 -8.85 -73.25
CA HIS A 8 12.88 -8.98 -72.14
C HIS A 8 12.38 -10.07 -71.18
N PRO A 9 13.22 -11.01 -70.71
CA PRO A 9 12.83 -11.91 -69.64
C PRO A 9 12.64 -11.12 -68.35
N GLU A 10 11.47 -11.29 -67.72
CA GLU A 10 11.20 -10.78 -66.38
C GLU A 10 12.26 -11.30 -65.40
N ALA A 11 12.91 -10.39 -64.68
CA ALA A 11 13.78 -10.75 -63.57
C ALA A 11 12.93 -11.47 -62.50
N PRO A 12 13.40 -12.61 -61.94
CA PRO A 12 12.66 -13.28 -60.89
C PRO A 12 12.50 -12.33 -59.69
N ALA A 13 11.27 -12.23 -59.18
CA ALA A 13 10.97 -11.46 -57.98
C ALA A 13 11.92 -11.87 -56.84
N PRO A 14 12.39 -10.92 -56.01
CA PRO A 14 13.24 -11.25 -54.88
C PRO A 14 12.51 -12.24 -53.97
N ALA A 15 13.11 -13.41 -53.76
CA ALA A 15 12.57 -14.42 -52.86
C ALA A 15 12.34 -13.80 -51.47
N ASP A 16 11.12 -13.97 -50.94
CA ASP A 16 10.78 -13.61 -49.58
C ASP A 16 11.81 -14.27 -48.64
N PRO A 17 12.52 -13.52 -47.77
CA PRO A 17 13.46 -14.12 -46.85
C PRO A 17 12.66 -14.97 -45.87
N GLY A 18 12.64 -16.28 -46.11
CA GLY A 18 11.95 -17.26 -45.28
C GLY A 18 12.34 -17.11 -43.80
N PRO A 19 11.55 -17.67 -42.88
CA PRO A 19 11.74 -17.49 -41.45
C PRO A 19 13.19 -17.80 -41.06
N ARG A 20 13.91 -16.79 -40.54
CA ARG A 20 15.28 -16.96 -40.07
C ARG A 20 15.32 -18.10 -39.05
N ARG A 21 16.18 -19.10 -39.29
CA ARG A 21 16.45 -20.14 -38.29
C ARG A 21 17.05 -19.45 -37.07
N ARG A 22 16.35 -19.52 -35.94
CA ARG A 22 16.86 -19.06 -34.65
C ARG A 22 18.17 -19.77 -34.35
N SER A 23 19.17 -19.01 -33.96
CA SER A 23 20.44 -19.55 -33.49
C SER A 23 20.40 -19.74 -31.96
N GLU A 24 21.27 -20.60 -31.45
CA GLU A 24 21.46 -20.77 -29.99
C GLU A 24 21.84 -19.43 -29.31
N PHE A 25 22.57 -18.57 -30.03
CA PHE A 25 22.88 -17.21 -29.61
C PHE A 25 21.62 -16.35 -29.43
N ASP A 26 20.65 -16.44 -30.34
CA ASP A 26 19.38 -15.70 -30.23
C ASP A 26 18.57 -16.17 -29.02
N ASP A 27 18.58 -17.48 -28.73
CA ASP A 27 17.90 -18.05 -27.58
C ASP A 27 18.59 -17.69 -26.25
N GLU A 28 19.91 -17.66 -26.22
CA GLU A 28 20.70 -17.18 -25.08
C GLU A 28 20.44 -15.69 -24.81
N MET A 29 20.47 -14.86 -25.85
CA MET A 29 20.14 -13.43 -25.73
C MET A 29 18.71 -13.23 -25.25
N ALA A 30 17.76 -14.00 -25.76
CA ALA A 30 16.37 -13.95 -25.31
C ALA A 30 16.23 -14.37 -23.84
N ARG A 31 17.01 -15.36 -23.37
CA ARG A 31 17.07 -15.75 -21.96
C ARG A 31 17.57 -14.61 -21.08
N LEU A 32 18.71 -14.01 -21.44
CA LEU A 32 19.30 -12.91 -20.67
C LEU A 32 18.37 -11.68 -20.59
N ILE A 33 17.69 -11.35 -21.68
CA ILE A 33 16.69 -10.27 -21.69
C ILE A 33 15.54 -10.58 -20.73
N ARG A 34 14.98 -11.80 -20.78
CA ARG A 34 13.91 -12.22 -19.87
C ARG A 34 14.34 -12.14 -18.41
N GLU A 35 15.52 -12.67 -18.08
CA GLU A 35 16.06 -12.64 -16.70
C GLU A 35 16.22 -11.22 -16.18
N ARG A 36 16.77 -10.31 -17.00
CA ARG A 36 16.92 -8.90 -16.63
C ARG A 36 15.58 -8.23 -16.38
N VAL A 37 14.60 -8.45 -17.26
CA VAL A 37 13.24 -7.90 -17.09
C VAL A 37 12.60 -8.43 -15.81
N GLN A 38 12.72 -9.73 -15.52
CA GLN A 38 12.18 -10.31 -14.30
C GLN A 38 12.85 -9.74 -13.05
N ALA A 39 14.18 -9.56 -13.06
CA ALA A 39 14.90 -8.93 -11.97
C ALA A 39 14.43 -7.48 -11.72
N ASP A 40 14.20 -6.71 -12.78
CA ASP A 40 13.71 -5.33 -12.66
C ASP A 40 12.27 -5.26 -12.18
N LEU A 41 11.41 -6.19 -12.64
CA LEU A 41 10.04 -6.32 -12.13
C LEU A 41 10.03 -6.69 -10.64
N ALA A 42 10.85 -7.65 -10.23
CA ALA A 42 10.99 -8.05 -8.83
C ALA A 42 11.44 -6.87 -7.95
N LYS A 43 12.44 -6.10 -8.39
CA LYS A 43 12.88 -4.87 -7.68
C LYS A 43 11.75 -3.86 -7.54
N ARG A 44 10.99 -3.60 -8.60
CA ARG A 44 9.84 -2.68 -8.58
C ARG A 44 8.73 -3.18 -7.65
N HIS A 45 8.46 -4.48 -7.65
CA HIS A 45 7.47 -5.10 -6.76
C HIS A 45 7.91 -4.97 -5.29
N ALA A 46 9.15 -5.31 -4.97
CA ALA A 46 9.71 -5.19 -3.62
C ALA A 46 9.67 -3.73 -3.12
N ARG A 47 9.99 -2.75 -3.98
CA ARG A 47 9.88 -1.32 -3.63
C ARG A 47 8.42 -0.92 -3.33
N ARG A 48 7.46 -1.36 -4.15
CA ARG A 48 6.04 -1.08 -3.93
C ARG A 48 5.54 -1.67 -2.61
N LEU A 49 5.94 -2.89 -2.28
CA LEU A 49 5.59 -3.54 -1.03
C LEU A 49 6.11 -2.77 0.18
N ARG A 50 7.40 -2.40 0.19
CA ARG A 50 8.00 -1.60 1.27
C ARG A 50 7.28 -0.25 1.47
N ASN A 51 6.94 0.42 0.38
CA ASN A 51 6.21 1.70 0.46
C ASN A 51 4.80 1.52 1.05
N ARG A 52 4.11 0.42 0.71
CA ARG A 52 2.80 0.10 1.28
C ARG A 52 2.90 -0.16 2.79
N GLN A 53 3.83 -1.03 3.19
CA GLN A 53 4.10 -1.33 4.59
C GLN A 53 4.44 -0.07 5.41
N ALA A 54 5.30 0.80 4.88
CA ALA A 54 5.64 2.07 5.55
C ALA A 54 4.41 2.98 5.77
N ARG A 55 3.49 3.03 4.79
CA ARG A 55 2.23 3.78 4.91
C ARG A 55 1.30 3.15 5.95
N ASP A 56 1.17 1.83 5.94
CA ASP A 56 0.33 1.09 6.89
C ASP A 56 0.85 1.24 8.33
N ASP A 57 2.17 1.21 8.52
CA ASP A 57 2.85 1.47 9.78
C ASP A 57 2.61 2.89 10.28
N LEU A 58 2.73 3.90 9.41
CA LEU A 58 2.45 5.28 9.77
C LEU A 58 0.97 5.46 10.15
N ALA A 59 0.04 4.86 9.39
CA ALA A 59 -1.38 4.91 9.69
C ALA A 59 -1.70 4.24 11.03
N ARG A 60 -1.08 3.10 11.33
CA ARG A 60 -1.20 2.41 12.63
C ARG A 60 -0.72 3.29 13.77
N ARG A 61 0.46 3.92 13.63
CA ARG A 61 1.01 4.86 14.64
C ARG A 61 0.08 6.05 14.87
N ARG A 62 -0.47 6.64 13.81
CA ARG A 62 -1.45 7.74 13.91
C ARG A 62 -2.71 7.33 14.64
N ARG A 63 -3.26 6.15 14.35
CA ARG A 63 -4.45 5.63 15.06
C ARG A 63 -4.17 5.42 16.55
N HIS A 64 -3.01 4.84 16.88
CA HIS A 64 -2.60 4.65 18.27
C HIS A 64 -2.44 5.99 19.00
N ALA A 65 -1.72 6.95 18.41
CA ALA A 65 -1.57 8.28 18.99
C ALA A 65 -2.92 8.99 19.18
N LYS A 66 -3.83 8.89 18.20
CA LYS A 66 -5.19 9.44 18.34
C LYS A 66 -5.96 8.77 19.48
N ALA A 67 -5.86 7.45 19.64
CA ALA A 67 -6.52 6.74 20.72
C ALA A 67 -5.94 7.13 22.10
N ALA A 68 -4.62 7.28 22.20
CA ALA A 68 -3.96 7.74 23.42
C ALA A 68 -4.41 9.16 23.80
N LEU A 69 -4.36 10.10 22.85
CA LEU A 69 -4.82 11.48 23.06
C LEU A 69 -6.31 11.53 23.41
N HIS A 70 -7.14 10.68 22.80
CA HIS A 70 -8.55 10.58 23.18
C HIS A 70 -8.73 10.08 24.61
N GLY A 71 -7.95 9.09 25.04
CA GLY A 71 -7.93 8.62 26.43
C GLY A 71 -7.51 9.71 27.42
N GLU A 72 -6.50 10.50 27.09
CA GLU A 72 -6.07 11.66 27.90
C GLU A 72 -7.16 12.74 27.97
N GLU A 73 -7.83 13.05 26.85
CA GLU A 73 -8.93 14.00 26.81
C GLU A 73 -10.11 13.51 27.67
N LEU A 74 -10.47 12.22 27.58
CA LEU A 74 -11.51 11.63 28.41
C LEU A 74 -11.13 11.66 29.90
N ALA A 75 -9.86 11.40 30.23
CA ALA A 75 -9.34 11.54 31.59
C ALA A 75 -9.43 12.99 32.10
N ALA A 76 -9.05 13.96 31.27
CA ALA A 76 -9.17 15.38 31.58
C ALA A 76 -10.63 15.82 31.78
N ARG A 77 -11.56 15.34 30.94
CA ARG A 77 -13.01 15.59 31.10
C ARG A 77 -13.57 14.94 32.36
N ALA A 78 -13.17 13.71 32.70
CA ALA A 78 -13.54 13.08 33.95
C ALA A 78 -13.03 13.87 35.17
N GLN A 79 -11.85 14.47 35.07
CA GLN A 79 -11.32 15.44 36.04
C GLN A 79 -12.01 16.82 35.95
N GLN A 80 -12.97 17.08 35.08
CA GLN A 80 -13.73 18.34 35.06
C GLN A 80 -15.19 18.14 35.47
N ALA A 81 -15.70 16.92 35.35
CA ALA A 81 -17.10 16.58 35.59
C ALA A 81 -17.59 16.91 37.02
N CYS A 82 -16.78 16.74 38.06
CA CYS A 82 -17.28 16.83 39.44
C CYS A 82 -16.70 18.04 40.20
N ARG A 83 -17.59 18.95 40.68
CA ARG A 83 -17.25 20.12 41.52
C ARG A 83 -17.27 19.84 43.04
N CYS A 84 -17.40 18.59 43.47
CA CYS A 84 -17.47 18.29 44.91
C CYS A 84 -16.13 18.54 45.61
N ALA A 85 -16.17 18.90 46.90
CA ALA A 85 -14.99 19.18 47.73
C ALA A 85 -14.18 17.94 48.18
N GLN A 86 -14.56 16.74 47.73
CA GLN A 86 -13.86 15.50 48.10
C GLN A 86 -12.52 15.37 47.35
N PRO A 87 -11.45 14.85 48.01
CA PRO A 87 -10.18 14.60 47.34
C PRO A 87 -10.39 13.62 46.19
N ARG A 88 -9.92 14.00 44.99
CA ARG A 88 -10.12 13.15 43.80
C ARG A 88 -9.29 11.88 43.91
N PRO A 89 -9.90 10.69 43.77
CA PRO A 89 -9.13 9.46 43.65
C PRO A 89 -8.26 9.53 42.37
N PRO A 90 -7.07 8.92 42.37
CA PRO A 90 -6.25 8.80 41.16
C PRO A 90 -7.09 8.16 40.06
N ALA A 91 -7.04 8.71 38.85
CA ALA A 91 -7.95 8.38 37.75
C ALA A 91 -7.94 6.88 37.43
N LEU A 92 -8.90 6.13 38.01
CA LEU A 92 -9.21 4.78 37.60
C LEU A 92 -10.14 4.90 36.38
N LEU A 93 -9.54 4.93 35.18
CA LEU A 93 -10.27 4.68 33.94
C LEU A 93 -10.65 3.20 33.92
N THR A 94 -11.68 2.81 34.68
CA THR A 94 -12.25 1.47 34.59
C THR A 94 -12.90 1.31 33.22
N ARG A 95 -12.47 0.27 32.50
CA ARG A 95 -13.01 -0.10 31.20
C ARG A 95 -14.46 -0.55 31.41
N ASP A 96 -15.40 0.16 30.80
CA ASP A 96 -16.80 -0.20 30.83
C ASP A 96 -16.97 -1.62 30.26
N PRO A 97 -17.72 -2.54 30.91
CA PRO A 97 -17.87 -3.92 30.44
C PRO A 97 -18.59 -4.02 29.08
N GLY A 98 -19.23 -2.95 28.61
CA GLY A 98 -19.80 -2.82 27.27
C GLY A 98 -18.81 -2.45 26.16
N GLY A 99 -17.50 -2.32 26.46
CA GLY A 99 -16.46 -2.09 25.45
C GLY A 99 -16.32 -0.66 24.94
N GLY A 100 -17.10 0.29 25.47
CA GLY A 100 -16.94 1.72 25.22
C GLY A 100 -16.10 2.40 26.31
N SER A 101 -15.31 3.42 25.96
CA SER A 101 -14.74 4.35 26.94
C SER A 101 -15.74 5.47 27.22
N GLY A 102 -16.76 5.17 28.05
CA GLY A 102 -17.71 6.18 28.51
C GLY A 102 -17.08 7.09 29.56
N VAL A 103 -17.29 8.41 29.46
CA VAL A 103 -17.05 9.31 30.60
C VAL A 103 -18.04 8.91 31.68
N LEU A 104 -17.54 8.53 32.86
CA LEU A 104 -18.41 8.30 34.02
C LEU A 104 -19.24 9.57 34.25
N THR A 105 -20.53 9.51 33.94
CA THR A 105 -21.48 10.61 34.12
C THR A 105 -21.74 10.87 35.60
N ILE A 106 -21.35 9.95 36.48
CA ILE A 106 -21.51 9.99 37.93
C ILE A 106 -20.14 10.08 38.60
N CYS A 107 -19.98 11.04 39.49
CA CYS A 107 -18.74 11.25 40.26
C CYS A 107 -18.51 10.10 41.26
N PRO A 108 -17.40 9.33 41.18
CA PRO A 108 -17.16 8.19 42.08
C PRO A 108 -16.91 8.60 43.55
N ALA A 109 -16.60 9.87 43.81
CA ALA A 109 -16.35 10.39 45.16
C ALA A 109 -17.63 10.89 45.87
N CYS A 110 -18.65 11.35 45.14
CA CYS A 110 -19.86 11.91 45.75
C CYS A 110 -21.19 11.40 45.19
N GLY A 111 -21.16 10.51 44.20
CA GLY A 111 -22.34 9.88 43.61
C GLY A 111 -23.24 10.82 42.81
N ARG A 112 -22.87 12.09 42.62
CA ARG A 112 -23.67 13.04 41.84
C ARG A 112 -23.34 12.95 40.36
N GLY A 113 -24.38 12.97 39.53
CA GLY A 113 -24.27 13.15 38.10
C GLY A 113 -23.81 14.57 37.75
N THR A 114 -23.11 14.72 36.62
CA THR A 114 -23.10 16.01 35.89
C THR A 114 -24.43 16.24 35.22
#